data_AF-A0A1L0C0K6-F1
#
_entry.id   AF-A0A1L0C0K6-F1
#
_cell.length_a   1.000
_cell.length_b   1.000
_cell.length_c   1.000
_cell.angle_alpha   90.00
_cell.angle_beta   90.00
_cell.angle_gamma   90.00
#
_symmetry.space_group_name_H-M   'P 1'
#
loop_
_entity.id
_entity.type
_entity.pdbx_description
1 polymer ?
#
loop_
_entity_poly.entity_id
_entity_poly.type
_entity_poly.pdbx_seq_one_letter_code
_entity_poly.pdbx_strand_id
1 'polypeptide(L)'
;MLKENDIIQKVLLTIEQYKGNANIFKNSVLNNEYTSKKSNFTRLLVWKTCFITESLNLQAWETNLKTSRVIYHKLRQSQEMQLPWWKLDIDSPFYAPEIVDRITKLSKPQRLVRVQNVQNDPLVLKSRSPTPLGPYEISEEDVDLLQSIILDIHRLFPGEKLFHDETNAALQTKKQLVSILYIWSKCNPQVGYKQGIHEILGLLYLNLLAESVEIPNTNTFSSDDLRILSLYDVHYLLHDLFTILNRFLISSGVISQFYQTETHLMASIEHFNGMLMKTDQLIHYNLITKLRLESQLWIIRYLRLLLLRELGSNLEIPSLLWDKLAACQLLAGNGQQCIPDLIMFIIAVLLVHIKTELVLCDFSEALSLLLHFPITSRLNQDPEFVDKVFKDALHLYENKDNDLKLYEYGLKLNKKYNSRLRVSVGYTSGDSPSNSLSAVSSPKLSTEVTRSIPTAEDSRAAKMAFEKVRMEMRLKKKAQLMLRN
;
A
#
# COMPACT_ATOMS: atom_id res chain seq x y z
N MET A 1 -18.37 -8.34 29.05
CA MET A 1 -17.33 -8.95 29.91
C MET A 1 -16.61 -10.14 29.27
N LEU A 2 -17.28 -11.06 28.55
CA LEU A 2 -16.58 -12.21 27.92
C LEU A 2 -15.51 -11.79 26.89
N LYS A 3 -15.80 -10.79 26.05
CA LYS A 3 -14.87 -10.30 25.01
C LYS A 3 -13.68 -9.55 25.63
N GLU A 4 -13.93 -8.77 26.67
CA GLU A 4 -12.94 -7.97 27.40
C GLU A 4 -11.95 -8.87 28.15
N ASN A 5 -12.45 -9.88 28.86
CA ASN A 5 -11.61 -10.86 29.55
C ASN A 5 -10.77 -11.69 28.58
N ASP A 6 -11.34 -12.06 27.42
CA ASP A 6 -10.61 -12.75 26.35
C ASP A 6 -9.47 -11.88 25.81
N ILE A 7 -9.72 -10.59 25.53
CA ILE A 7 -8.68 -9.64 25.11
C ILE A 7 -7.57 -9.53 26.15
N ILE A 8 -7.92 -9.34 27.43
CA ILE A 8 -6.95 -9.25 28.53
C ILE A 8 -6.09 -10.51 28.58
N GLN A 9 -6.72 -11.69 28.56
CA GLN A 9 -6.03 -12.97 28.59
C GLN A 9 -5.05 -13.12 27.41
N LYS A 10 -5.50 -12.81 26.18
CA LYS A 10 -4.66 -12.90 24.98
C LYS A 10 -3.45 -11.99 25.05
N VAL A 11 -3.64 -10.75 25.52
CA VAL A 11 -2.57 -9.76 25.66
C VAL A 11 -1.55 -10.19 26.73
N LEU A 12 -2.02 -10.62 27.91
CA LEU A 12 -1.15 -11.08 28.98
C LEU A 12 -0.31 -12.30 28.56
N LEU A 13 -0.92 -13.29 27.91
CA LEU A 13 -0.21 -14.44 27.35
C LEU A 13 0.84 -14.03 26.31
N THR A 14 0.53 -13.03 25.49
CA THR A 14 1.48 -12.48 24.51
C THR A 14 2.65 -11.79 25.19
N ILE A 15 2.40 -10.96 26.20
CA ILE A 15 3.45 -10.26 26.97
C ILE A 15 4.36 -11.28 27.68
N GLU A 16 3.79 -12.33 28.27
CA GLU A 16 4.52 -13.41 28.92
C GLU A 16 5.39 -14.18 27.92
N GLN A 17 4.81 -14.59 26.78
CA GLN A 17 5.51 -15.35 25.74
C GLN A 17 6.76 -14.62 25.21
N TYR A 18 6.67 -13.28 25.05
CA TYR A 18 7.75 -12.47 24.50
C TYR A 18 8.53 -11.68 25.55
N LYS A 19 8.30 -11.93 26.85
CA LYS A 19 8.96 -11.29 27.99
C LYS A 19 8.97 -9.76 27.93
N GLY A 20 7.91 -9.16 27.37
CA GLY A 20 7.79 -7.72 27.16
C GLY A 20 8.76 -7.10 26.14
N ASN A 21 9.54 -7.90 25.39
CA ASN A 21 10.46 -7.38 24.39
C ASN A 21 9.77 -7.20 23.02
N ALA A 22 9.55 -5.94 22.64
CA ALA A 22 8.87 -5.59 21.40
C ALA A 22 9.61 -6.05 20.13
N ASN A 23 10.94 -6.14 20.14
CA ASN A 23 11.70 -6.58 18.97
C ASN A 23 11.56 -8.08 18.75
N ILE A 24 11.58 -8.88 19.82
CA ILE A 24 11.33 -10.33 19.73
C ILE A 24 9.89 -10.58 19.25
N PHE A 25 8.93 -9.81 19.77
CA PHE A 25 7.54 -9.86 19.31
C PHE A 25 7.38 -9.50 17.83
N LYS A 26 8.03 -8.45 17.34
CA LYS A 26 7.98 -8.09 15.91
C LYS A 26 8.63 -9.17 15.03
N ASN A 27 9.76 -9.73 15.46
CA ASN A 27 10.41 -10.83 14.75
C ASN A 27 9.53 -12.08 14.67
N SER A 28 8.75 -12.37 15.71
CA SER A 28 7.85 -13.52 15.71
C SER A 28 6.69 -13.35 14.70
N VAL A 29 6.19 -12.13 14.50
CA VAL A 29 5.21 -11.80 13.44
C VAL A 29 5.81 -12.05 12.06
N LEU A 30 7.05 -11.60 11.82
CA LEU A 30 7.73 -11.80 10.55
C LEU A 30 7.97 -13.29 10.23
N ASN A 31 8.38 -14.06 11.24
CA ASN A 31 8.65 -15.49 11.12
C ASN A 31 7.38 -16.36 11.02
N ASN A 32 6.19 -15.76 11.10
CA ASN A 32 4.89 -16.43 11.08
C ASN A 32 4.55 -17.19 12.38
N GLU A 33 5.21 -16.86 13.49
CA GLU A 33 5.00 -17.50 14.79
C GLU A 33 3.82 -16.88 15.56
N TYR A 34 3.55 -15.59 15.34
CA TYR A 34 2.40 -14.86 15.88
C TYR A 34 1.42 -14.52 14.75
N THR A 35 0.41 -15.37 14.56
CA THR A 35 -0.57 -15.29 13.46
C THR A 35 -1.96 -15.62 13.94
N SER A 36 -2.99 -15.36 13.13
CA SER A 36 -4.39 -15.67 13.43
C SER A 36 -4.68 -17.13 13.77
N LYS A 37 -3.76 -18.06 13.49
CA LYS A 37 -3.84 -19.47 13.90
C LYS A 37 -3.63 -19.67 15.41
N LYS A 38 -3.03 -18.69 16.11
CA LYS A 38 -2.74 -18.77 17.55
C LYS A 38 -3.91 -18.24 18.36
N SER A 39 -4.21 -18.90 19.49
CA SER A 39 -5.28 -18.50 20.40
C SER A 39 -5.04 -17.14 21.05
N ASN A 40 -3.77 -16.74 21.25
CA ASN A 40 -3.39 -15.46 21.83
C ASN A 40 -3.24 -14.32 20.81
N PHE A 41 -3.55 -14.55 19.54
CA PHE A 41 -3.37 -13.55 18.50
C PHE A 41 -4.37 -12.40 18.61
N THR A 42 -3.86 -11.18 18.47
CA THR A 42 -4.63 -9.95 18.33
C THR A 42 -3.94 -9.04 17.32
N ARG A 43 -4.61 -8.73 16.22
CA ARG A 43 -4.04 -7.89 15.16
C ARG A 43 -3.89 -6.45 15.60
N LEU A 44 -4.83 -5.96 16.40
CA LEU A 44 -4.80 -4.61 16.95
C LEU A 44 -3.56 -4.42 17.85
N LEU A 45 -3.17 -5.43 18.63
CA LEU A 45 -1.93 -5.40 19.41
C LEU A 45 -0.70 -5.26 18.51
N VAL A 46 -0.62 -6.05 17.43
CA VAL A 46 0.48 -5.98 16.46
C VAL A 46 0.61 -4.56 15.90
N TRP A 47 -0.49 -4.02 15.37
CA TRP A 47 -0.47 -2.72 14.70
C TRP A 47 -0.24 -1.56 15.67
N LYS A 48 -0.91 -1.54 16.83
CA LYS A 48 -0.70 -0.46 17.81
C LYS A 48 0.67 -0.55 18.48
N THR A 49 1.23 -1.75 18.64
CA THR A 49 2.61 -1.91 19.11
C THR A 49 3.63 -1.46 18.08
N CYS A 50 3.34 -1.65 16.80
CA CYS A 50 4.20 -1.13 15.73
C CYS A 50 4.07 0.40 15.59
N PHE A 51 2.87 0.96 15.58
CA PHE A 51 2.66 2.36 15.18
C PHE A 51 2.39 3.37 16.30
N ILE A 52 2.08 2.93 17.52
CA ILE A 52 1.70 3.84 18.60
C ILE A 52 2.56 3.64 19.85
N THR A 53 2.53 2.44 20.43
CA THR A 53 3.15 2.23 21.75
C THR A 53 4.65 1.94 21.67
N GLU A 54 5.12 1.33 20.58
CA GLU A 54 6.51 0.94 20.32
C GLU A 54 7.15 0.00 21.37
N SER A 55 6.38 -0.39 22.39
CA SER A 55 6.79 -1.25 23.50
C SER A 55 5.65 -2.16 23.93
N LEU A 56 5.97 -3.26 24.61
CA LEU A 56 4.99 -4.12 25.28
C LEU A 56 4.86 -3.80 26.79
N ASN A 57 5.42 -2.67 27.24
CA ASN A 57 5.33 -2.24 28.63
C ASN A 57 4.03 -1.45 28.85
N LEU A 58 3.14 -1.98 29.70
CA LEU A 58 1.84 -1.38 30.01
C LEU A 58 1.94 0.06 30.52
N GLN A 59 3.00 0.40 31.28
CA GLN A 59 3.18 1.76 31.81
C GLN A 59 3.44 2.78 30.69
N ALA A 60 4.17 2.37 29.65
CA ALA A 60 4.46 3.23 28.51
C ALA A 60 3.26 3.38 27.55
N TRP A 61 2.30 2.46 27.60
CA TRP A 61 1.11 2.52 26.73
C TRP A 61 0.25 3.73 27.04
N GLU A 62 0.00 4.01 28.32
CA GLU A 62 -0.83 5.13 28.74
C GLU A 62 -0.27 6.47 28.26
N THR A 63 1.03 6.69 28.41
CA THR A 63 1.69 7.92 27.98
C THR A 63 1.69 8.07 26.46
N ASN A 64 1.98 6.99 25.73
CA ASN A 64 2.10 7.02 24.27
C ASN A 64 0.72 7.17 23.61
N LEU A 65 -0.30 6.46 24.10
CA LEU A 65 -1.69 6.59 23.64
C LEU A 65 -2.21 8.01 23.89
N LYS A 66 -1.99 8.56 25.09
CA LYS A 66 -2.41 9.93 25.40
C LYS A 66 -1.76 10.95 24.47
N THR A 67 -0.45 10.83 24.25
CA THR A 67 0.30 11.75 23.37
C THR A 67 -0.20 11.68 21.93
N SER A 68 -0.39 10.46 21.41
CA SER A 68 -0.92 10.22 20.07
C SER A 68 -2.34 10.79 19.89
N ARG A 69 -3.25 10.48 20.83
CA ARG A 69 -4.69 10.81 20.72
C ARG A 69 -4.94 12.33 20.80
N VAL A 70 -4.12 13.07 21.54
CA VAL A 70 -4.25 14.54 21.65
C VAL A 70 -4.09 15.24 20.29
N ILE A 71 -3.28 14.69 19.38
CA ILE A 71 -3.03 15.29 18.06
C ILE A 71 -4.32 15.34 17.25
N TYR A 72 -4.93 14.18 17.01
CA TYR A 72 -6.17 14.10 16.22
C TYR A 72 -7.33 14.83 16.92
N HIS A 73 -7.40 14.75 18.25
CA HIS A 73 -8.42 15.45 19.02
C HIS A 73 -8.35 16.97 18.82
N LYS A 74 -7.15 17.56 18.86
CA LYS A 74 -6.95 19.00 18.60
C LYS A 74 -7.27 19.35 17.15
N LEU A 75 -6.82 18.54 16.18
CA LEU A 75 -7.09 18.76 14.76
C LEU A 75 -8.58 18.81 14.47
N ARG A 76 -9.38 17.92 15.07
CA ARG A 76 -10.83 17.89 14.89
C ARG A 76 -11.55 19.14 15.45
N GLN A 77 -10.95 19.82 16.43
CA GLN A 77 -11.50 21.05 17.02
C GLN A 77 -11.09 22.31 16.27
N SER A 78 -10.07 22.24 15.41
CA SER A 78 -9.57 23.38 14.64
C SER A 78 -10.60 23.85 13.60
N GLN A 79 -10.82 25.16 13.52
CA GLN A 79 -11.72 25.78 12.54
C GLN A 79 -11.29 25.51 11.09
N GLU A 80 -9.98 25.47 10.83
CA GLU A 80 -9.41 25.17 9.51
C GLU A 80 -9.71 23.75 9.01
N MET A 81 -9.99 22.83 9.93
CA MET A 81 -10.19 21.40 9.65
C MET A 81 -11.67 21.01 9.68
N GLN A 82 -12.58 22.00 9.76
CA GLN A 82 -14.02 21.74 9.72
C GLN A 82 -14.44 21.23 8.35
N LEU A 83 -15.21 20.15 8.35
CA LEU A 83 -15.75 19.58 7.12
C LEU A 83 -16.97 20.39 6.69
N PRO A 84 -16.98 20.95 5.46
CA PRO A 84 -18.08 21.78 4.98
C PRO A 84 -19.27 20.94 4.50
N TRP A 85 -19.83 20.10 5.38
CA TRP A 85 -20.98 19.23 5.07
C TRP A 85 -22.20 20.01 4.57
N TRP A 86 -22.36 21.26 5.00
CA TRP A 86 -23.46 22.15 4.62
C TRP A 86 -23.30 22.78 3.23
N LYS A 87 -22.10 22.69 2.62
CA LYS A 87 -21.87 23.11 1.23
C LYS A 87 -22.13 22.00 0.22
N LEU A 88 -22.43 20.78 0.66
CA LEU A 88 -22.83 19.68 -0.22
C LEU A 88 -24.26 19.87 -0.71
N ASP A 89 -24.61 19.21 -1.82
CA ASP A 89 -25.99 19.18 -2.32
C ASP A 89 -26.94 18.62 -1.25
N ILE A 90 -28.13 19.23 -1.13
CA ILE A 90 -29.14 18.89 -0.11
C ILE A 90 -29.59 17.42 -0.23
N ASP A 91 -29.57 16.88 -1.45
CA ASP A 91 -29.93 15.48 -1.74
C ASP A 91 -28.81 14.49 -1.37
N SER A 92 -27.62 14.96 -1.00
CA SER A 92 -26.51 14.11 -0.58
C SER A 92 -26.79 13.50 0.79
N PRO A 93 -26.58 12.18 0.99
CA PRO A 93 -26.71 11.55 2.32
C PRO A 93 -25.66 12.06 3.32
N PHE A 94 -24.63 12.77 2.83
CA PHE A 94 -23.58 13.39 3.64
C PHE A 94 -23.92 14.81 4.07
N TYR A 95 -24.94 15.44 3.48
CA TYR A 95 -25.35 16.78 3.84
C TYR A 95 -25.72 16.87 5.33
N ALA A 96 -25.22 17.90 5.99
CA ALA A 96 -25.61 18.25 7.35
C ALA A 96 -25.71 19.78 7.43
N PRO A 97 -26.83 20.32 7.94
CA PRO A 97 -27.01 21.77 8.03
C PRO A 97 -25.98 22.39 8.98
N GLU A 98 -25.55 23.62 8.66
CA GLU A 98 -24.62 24.37 9.51
C GLU A 98 -25.30 24.66 10.86
N ILE A 99 -24.73 24.12 11.95
CA ILE A 99 -25.20 24.40 13.30
C ILE A 99 -24.69 25.77 13.68
N VAL A 100 -25.45 26.82 13.33
CA VAL A 100 -25.19 28.18 13.81
C VAL A 100 -25.62 28.26 15.27
N ASP A 101 -24.65 28.25 16.20
CA ASP A 101 -24.90 28.56 17.62
C ASP A 101 -25.51 29.97 17.73
N ARG A 102 -26.83 30.07 17.85
CA ARG A 102 -27.59 31.32 17.95
C ARG A 102 -27.43 32.06 19.30
N ILE A 103 -26.46 31.71 20.15
CA ILE A 103 -26.40 32.21 21.54
C ILE A 103 -25.58 33.49 21.74
N THR A 104 -24.81 33.99 20.76
CA THR A 104 -23.96 35.20 20.95
C THR A 104 -24.30 36.41 20.08
N LYS A 105 -25.55 36.54 19.61
CA LYS A 105 -26.04 37.79 19.00
C LYS A 105 -27.17 38.43 19.81
N LEU A 106 -26.88 38.78 21.06
CA LEU A 106 -27.68 39.75 21.80
C LEU A 106 -26.76 40.78 22.46
N SER A 107 -26.98 42.04 22.05
CA SER A 107 -26.54 43.30 22.65
C SER A 107 -25.17 43.87 22.26
N LYS A 108 -25.20 44.85 21.36
CA LYS A 108 -25.00 46.28 21.70
C LYS A 108 -25.61 47.17 20.61
N PRO A 109 -26.21 48.34 20.96
CA PRO A 109 -26.88 49.19 20.00
C PRO A 109 -25.86 49.88 19.09
N GLN A 110 -26.09 49.84 17.77
CA GLN A 110 -25.29 50.54 16.78
C GLN A 110 -25.44 52.05 16.97
N ARG A 111 -24.33 52.75 17.20
CA ARG A 111 -24.24 54.20 17.04
C ARG A 111 -24.32 54.50 15.54
N LEU A 112 -25.35 55.22 15.13
CA LEU A 112 -25.53 55.71 13.75
C LEU A 112 -24.32 56.57 13.37
N VAL A 113 -23.53 56.11 12.39
CA VAL A 113 -22.53 56.93 11.71
C VAL A 113 -23.08 57.34 10.35
N ARG A 114 -23.00 58.64 10.13
CA ARG A 114 -23.49 59.47 9.02
C ARG A 114 -23.09 58.91 7.65
N VAL A 115 -24.08 58.78 6.77
CA VAL A 115 -23.90 58.47 5.35
C VAL A 115 -23.07 59.58 4.68
N GLN A 116 -21.97 59.20 4.04
CA GLN A 116 -21.31 60.01 3.00
C GLN A 116 -21.30 59.23 1.70
N ASN A 117 -21.59 59.97 0.63
CA ASN A 117 -22.04 59.49 -0.66
C ASN A 117 -20.99 58.70 -1.46
N VAL A 118 -21.55 57.80 -2.27
CA VAL A 118 -20.97 56.97 -3.32
C VAL A 118 -20.09 57.75 -4.30
N GLN A 119 -18.89 57.24 -4.56
CA GLN A 119 -18.27 57.26 -5.89
C GLN A 119 -17.71 55.86 -6.17
N ASN A 120 -18.40 55.14 -7.04
CA ASN A 120 -17.98 53.84 -7.58
C ASN A 120 -16.94 54.08 -8.68
N ASP A 121 -15.74 53.58 -8.49
CA ASP A 121 -14.71 53.50 -9.54
C ASP A 121 -14.49 52.00 -9.87
N PRO A 122 -14.82 51.50 -11.08
CA PRO A 122 -14.88 50.07 -11.36
C PRO A 122 -13.50 49.43 -11.67
N LEU A 123 -12.38 50.10 -11.41
CA LEU A 123 -11.04 49.62 -11.78
C LEU A 123 -9.96 49.76 -10.69
N VAL A 124 -10.31 49.53 -9.42
CA VAL A 124 -9.30 49.39 -8.36
C VAL A 124 -8.94 47.91 -8.19
N LEU A 125 -7.79 47.55 -8.77
CA LEU A 125 -7.03 46.33 -8.45
C LEU A 125 -6.90 46.21 -6.92
N LYS A 126 -7.49 45.17 -6.32
CA LYS A 126 -7.32 44.84 -4.90
C LYS A 126 -5.85 44.54 -4.63
N SER A 127 -5.09 45.57 -4.25
CA SER A 127 -3.80 45.40 -3.59
C SER A 127 -4.05 44.66 -2.28
N ARG A 128 -3.52 43.45 -2.18
CA ARG A 128 -3.62 42.56 -1.01
C ARG A 128 -2.86 43.20 0.16
N SER A 129 -3.55 44.01 0.96
CA SER A 129 -3.07 44.35 2.30
C SER A 129 -3.35 43.16 3.23
N PRO A 130 -2.44 42.81 4.15
CA PRO A 130 -2.68 41.76 5.13
C PRO A 130 -3.62 42.29 6.21
N THR A 131 -4.92 42.10 6.02
CA THR A 131 -5.91 42.28 7.10
C THR A 131 -5.74 41.20 8.18
N PRO A 132 -5.96 41.52 9.47
CA PRO A 132 -5.82 40.55 10.56
C PRO A 132 -6.92 39.48 10.48
N LEU A 133 -6.52 38.20 10.54
CA LEU A 133 -7.29 36.98 10.83
C LEU A 133 -8.83 37.15 10.84
N GLY A 134 -9.44 37.00 9.67
CA GLY A 134 -10.87 36.66 9.55
C GLY A 134 -11.12 35.17 9.82
N PRO A 135 -12.38 34.75 10.05
CA PRO A 135 -12.73 33.33 10.15
C PRO A 135 -12.28 32.62 8.87
N TYR A 136 -11.67 31.44 9.01
CA TYR A 136 -11.22 30.61 7.89
C TYR A 136 -12.36 30.43 6.88
N GLU A 137 -12.25 31.07 5.71
CA GLU A 137 -13.22 30.92 4.64
C GLU A 137 -12.93 29.60 3.91
N ILE A 138 -13.86 28.66 4.00
CA ILE A 138 -13.82 27.39 3.27
C ILE A 138 -13.74 27.68 1.77
N SER A 139 -12.66 27.24 1.12
CA SER A 139 -12.44 27.46 -0.31
C SER A 139 -13.31 26.54 -1.17
N GLU A 140 -13.40 26.80 -2.47
CA GLU A 140 -14.00 25.85 -3.43
C GLU A 140 -13.17 24.56 -3.52
N GLU A 141 -11.84 24.67 -3.42
CA GLU A 141 -10.92 23.52 -3.38
C GLU A 141 -11.22 22.57 -2.20
N ASP A 142 -11.64 23.10 -1.04
CA ASP A 142 -12.05 22.31 0.11
C ASP A 142 -13.31 21.47 -0.18
N VAL A 143 -14.25 22.01 -0.96
CA VAL A 143 -15.49 21.31 -1.34
C VAL A 143 -15.19 20.24 -2.39
N ASP A 144 -14.36 20.56 -3.38
CA ASP A 144 -13.93 19.60 -4.42
C ASP A 144 -13.15 18.42 -3.82
N LEU A 145 -12.28 18.72 -2.85
CA LEU A 145 -11.57 17.70 -2.06
C LEU A 145 -12.55 16.78 -1.32
N LEU A 146 -13.54 17.37 -0.63
CA LEU A 146 -14.55 16.61 0.10
C LEU A 146 -15.37 15.72 -0.84
N GLN A 147 -15.85 16.25 -1.96
CA GLN A 147 -16.61 15.49 -2.95
C GLN A 147 -15.79 14.35 -3.54
N SER A 148 -14.53 14.59 -3.88
CA SER A 148 -13.61 13.56 -4.41
C SER A 148 -13.43 12.40 -3.42
N ILE A 149 -13.23 12.72 -2.13
CA ILE A 149 -13.11 11.71 -1.07
C ILE A 149 -14.42 10.93 -0.92
N ILE A 150 -15.57 11.62 -0.92
CA ILE A 150 -16.89 10.98 -0.80
C ILE A 150 -17.11 9.98 -1.94
N LEU A 151 -16.83 10.36 -3.20
CA LEU A 151 -17.00 9.49 -4.36
C LEU A 151 -16.16 8.20 -4.26
N ASP A 152 -14.94 8.30 -3.75
CA ASP A 152 -14.08 7.15 -3.53
C ASP A 152 -14.57 6.25 -2.39
N ILE A 153 -15.00 6.84 -1.27
CA ILE A 153 -15.55 6.09 -0.13
C ILE A 153 -16.84 5.35 -0.49
N HIS A 154 -17.64 5.85 -1.43
CA HIS A 154 -18.80 5.11 -1.94
C HIS A 154 -18.44 3.80 -2.64
N ARG A 155 -17.23 3.71 -3.21
CA ARG A 155 -16.73 2.55 -3.97
C ARG A 155 -15.81 1.64 -3.15
N LEU A 156 -15.63 1.93 -1.85
CA LEU A 156 -14.72 1.20 -0.97
C LEU A 156 -15.21 -0.22 -0.70
N PHE A 157 -14.41 -1.22 -1.11
CA PHE A 157 -14.64 -2.66 -0.90
C PHE A 157 -16.07 -3.14 -1.24
N PRO A 158 -16.41 -3.21 -2.55
CA PRO A 158 -17.72 -3.65 -2.99
C PRO A 158 -18.03 -5.05 -2.45
N GLY A 159 -19.15 -5.16 -1.74
CA GLY A 159 -19.59 -6.39 -1.08
C GLY A 159 -19.46 -6.38 0.44
N GLU A 160 -18.75 -5.42 1.02
CA GLU A 160 -18.67 -5.30 2.48
C GLU A 160 -19.88 -4.58 3.08
N LYS A 161 -20.63 -5.31 3.90
CA LYS A 161 -21.89 -4.84 4.53
C LYS A 161 -21.69 -3.58 5.36
N LEU A 162 -20.55 -3.47 6.04
CA LEU A 162 -20.22 -2.32 6.87
C LEU A 162 -20.22 -0.99 6.11
N PHE A 163 -19.92 -1.01 4.81
CA PHE A 163 -19.91 0.18 3.97
C PHE A 163 -21.15 0.28 3.08
N HIS A 164 -21.72 -0.84 2.64
CA HIS A 164 -22.77 -0.83 1.61
C HIS A 164 -24.21 -1.00 2.13
N ASP A 165 -24.41 -1.37 3.39
CA ASP A 165 -25.75 -1.45 3.96
C ASP A 165 -26.42 -0.06 3.98
N GLU A 166 -27.73 0.01 3.70
CA GLU A 166 -28.53 1.26 3.76
C GLU A 166 -28.83 1.71 5.21
N THR A 167 -28.01 1.28 6.17
CA THR A 167 -28.21 1.59 7.58
C THR A 167 -27.55 2.91 7.96
N ASN A 168 -28.10 3.58 8.97
CA ASN A 168 -27.46 4.76 9.56
C ASN A 168 -26.04 4.46 10.06
N ALA A 169 -25.78 3.23 10.53
CA ALA A 169 -24.44 2.82 10.98
C ALA A 169 -23.41 2.85 9.86
N ALA A 170 -23.74 2.32 8.68
CA ALA A 170 -22.84 2.35 7.51
C ALA A 170 -22.57 3.80 7.04
N LEU A 171 -23.58 4.66 7.06
CA LEU A 171 -23.41 6.09 6.77
C LEU A 171 -22.50 6.79 7.79
N GLN A 172 -22.64 6.49 9.08
CA GLN A 172 -21.76 7.03 10.12
C GLN A 172 -20.31 6.56 9.91
N THR A 173 -20.11 5.27 9.63
CA THR A 173 -18.78 4.73 9.28
C THR A 173 -18.17 5.49 8.10
N LYS A 174 -18.91 5.70 7.01
CA LYS A 174 -18.44 6.48 5.87
C LYS A 174 -18.08 7.92 6.26
N LYS A 175 -18.91 8.59 7.05
CA LYS A 175 -18.63 9.96 7.56
C LYS A 175 -17.34 10.01 8.38
N GLN A 176 -17.08 8.98 9.20
CA GLN A 176 -15.85 8.87 9.98
C GLN A 176 -14.62 8.74 9.08
N LEU A 177 -14.66 7.87 8.06
CA LEU A 177 -13.56 7.69 7.10
C LEU A 177 -13.29 8.96 6.30
N VAL A 178 -14.35 9.62 5.79
CA VAL A 178 -14.23 10.89 5.07
C VAL A 178 -13.58 11.96 5.96
N SER A 179 -13.99 12.03 7.24
CA SER A 179 -13.40 12.99 8.19
C SER A 179 -11.90 12.78 8.38
N ILE A 180 -11.45 11.53 8.54
CA ILE A 180 -10.03 11.21 8.68
C ILE A 180 -9.25 11.59 7.41
N LEU A 181 -9.74 11.18 6.23
CA LEU A 181 -9.06 11.48 4.96
C LEU A 181 -8.98 12.98 4.70
N TYR A 182 -10.06 13.71 4.94
CA TYR A 182 -10.10 15.15 4.75
C TYR A 182 -9.07 15.87 5.65
N ILE A 183 -9.08 15.57 6.95
CA ILE A 183 -8.11 16.14 7.90
C ILE A 183 -6.69 15.75 7.51
N TRP A 184 -6.46 14.48 7.18
CA TRP A 184 -5.15 13.99 6.78
C TRP A 184 -4.61 14.70 5.53
N SER A 185 -5.46 14.92 4.52
CA SER A 185 -5.09 15.62 3.29
C SER A 185 -4.76 17.09 3.53
N LYS A 186 -5.48 17.78 4.42
CA LYS A 186 -5.17 19.16 4.81
C LYS A 186 -3.90 19.27 5.64
N CYS A 187 -3.58 18.27 6.46
CA CYS A 187 -2.30 18.21 7.17
C CYS A 187 -1.11 17.95 6.24
N ASN A 188 -1.33 17.44 5.02
CA ASN A 188 -0.29 17.07 4.06
C ASN A 188 -0.50 17.77 2.71
N PRO A 189 -0.47 19.12 2.64
CA PRO A 189 -0.80 19.87 1.43
C PRO A 189 0.13 19.58 0.24
N GLN A 190 1.37 19.17 0.50
CA GLN A 190 2.34 18.80 -0.54
C GLN A 190 1.93 17.57 -1.36
N VAL A 191 1.09 16.69 -0.79
CA VAL A 191 0.60 15.46 -1.45
C VAL A 191 -0.88 15.60 -1.76
N GLY A 192 -1.66 16.15 -0.82
CA GLY A 192 -3.10 16.21 -0.88
C GLY A 192 -3.75 14.83 -0.82
N TYR A 193 -5.04 14.76 -1.17
CA TYR A 193 -5.72 13.48 -1.34
C TYR A 193 -5.35 12.85 -2.69
N LYS A 194 -5.03 11.55 -2.66
CA LYS A 194 -4.79 10.74 -3.86
C LYS A 194 -5.64 9.49 -3.80
N GLN A 195 -6.25 9.15 -4.94
CA GLN A 195 -7.04 7.94 -5.08
C GLN A 195 -6.20 6.71 -4.69
N GLY A 196 -6.76 5.87 -3.83
CA GLY A 196 -6.11 4.67 -3.26
C GLY A 196 -5.87 4.76 -1.76
N ILE A 197 -5.66 5.97 -1.20
CA ILE A 197 -5.48 6.16 0.25
C ILE A 197 -6.73 5.73 1.03
N HIS A 198 -7.92 5.88 0.44
CA HIS A 198 -9.17 5.43 1.05
C HIS A 198 -9.24 3.90 1.23
N GLU A 199 -8.65 3.10 0.35
CA GLU A 199 -8.61 1.64 0.50
C GLU A 199 -7.66 1.22 1.62
N ILE A 200 -6.51 1.90 1.72
CA ILE A 200 -5.57 1.73 2.83
C ILE A 200 -6.27 2.03 4.16
N LEU A 201 -6.95 3.19 4.25
CA LEU A 201 -7.69 3.57 5.45
C LEU A 201 -8.82 2.58 5.76
N GLY A 202 -9.53 2.11 4.73
CA GLY A 202 -10.61 1.13 4.88
C GLY A 202 -10.13 -0.18 5.48
N LEU A 203 -9.00 -0.73 5.00
CA LEU A 203 -8.43 -1.95 5.56
C LEU A 203 -8.06 -1.74 7.03
N LEU A 204 -7.42 -0.61 7.35
CA LEU A 204 -7.03 -0.29 8.71
C LEU A 204 -8.26 -0.19 9.64
N TYR A 205 -9.31 0.50 9.18
CA TYR A 205 -10.55 0.68 9.94
C TYR A 205 -11.22 -0.66 10.26
N LEU A 206 -11.39 -1.54 9.26
CA LEU A 206 -12.05 -2.82 9.44
C LEU A 206 -11.36 -3.69 10.49
N ASN A 207 -10.04 -3.83 10.39
CA ASN A 207 -9.27 -4.66 11.31
C ASN A 207 -9.25 -4.10 12.73
N LEU A 208 -9.14 -2.77 12.89
CA LEU A 208 -9.19 -2.15 14.22
C LEU A 208 -10.59 -2.25 14.84
N LEU A 209 -11.66 -2.03 14.06
CA LEU A 209 -13.02 -2.11 14.55
C LEU A 209 -13.38 -3.53 15.03
N ALA A 210 -12.95 -4.57 14.31
CA ALA A 210 -13.27 -5.96 14.64
C ALA A 210 -12.87 -6.34 16.08
N GLU A 211 -11.69 -5.89 16.52
CA GLU A 211 -11.14 -6.18 17.85
C GLU A 211 -11.49 -5.11 18.90
N SER A 212 -12.04 -3.96 18.50
CA SER A 212 -12.38 -2.88 19.43
C SER A 212 -13.52 -3.28 20.39
N VAL A 213 -13.50 -2.68 21.58
CA VAL A 213 -14.49 -2.87 22.64
C VAL A 213 -14.87 -1.56 23.31
N GLU A 214 -16.08 -1.49 23.83
CA GLU A 214 -16.52 -0.42 24.73
C GLU A 214 -16.10 -0.78 26.16
N ILE A 215 -15.40 0.13 26.84
CA ILE A 215 -14.92 -0.12 28.20
C ILE A 215 -16.08 0.07 29.19
N PRO A 216 -16.47 -0.95 29.97
CA PRO A 216 -17.53 -0.80 30.97
C PRO A 216 -17.06 0.07 32.14
N ASN A 217 -17.95 0.95 32.64
CA ASN A 217 -17.72 1.72 33.87
C ASN A 217 -17.97 0.87 35.12
N THR A 218 -17.30 -0.28 35.24
CA THR A 218 -17.42 -1.18 36.39
C THR A 218 -16.11 -1.25 37.18
N ASN A 219 -16.18 -1.25 38.51
CA ASN A 219 -15.02 -1.37 39.40
C ASN A 219 -14.42 -2.78 39.47
N THR A 220 -14.66 -3.61 38.46
CA THR A 220 -14.30 -5.04 38.43
C THR A 220 -12.90 -5.29 37.85
N PHE A 221 -12.32 -4.31 37.15
CA PHE A 221 -11.04 -4.44 36.46
C PHE A 221 -9.89 -3.86 37.28
N SER A 222 -8.73 -4.50 37.24
CA SER A 222 -7.51 -3.96 37.83
C SER A 222 -6.99 -2.76 37.02
N SER A 223 -6.01 -2.03 37.58
CA SER A 223 -5.40 -0.91 36.85
C SER A 223 -4.67 -1.36 35.58
N ASP A 224 -4.06 -2.55 35.60
CA ASP A 224 -3.37 -3.12 34.42
C ASP A 224 -4.37 -3.62 33.37
N ASP A 225 -5.49 -4.20 33.79
CA ASP A 225 -6.58 -4.58 32.86
C ASP A 225 -7.11 -3.35 32.12
N LEU A 226 -7.33 -2.23 32.83
CA LEU A 226 -7.77 -0.98 32.22
C LEU A 226 -6.74 -0.40 31.25
N ARG A 227 -5.43 -0.56 31.51
CA ARG A 227 -4.37 -0.18 30.56
C ARG A 227 -4.43 -1.01 29.28
N ILE A 228 -4.67 -2.32 29.41
CA ILE A 228 -4.86 -3.21 28.27
C ILE A 228 -6.12 -2.81 27.50
N LEU A 229 -7.26 -2.65 28.17
CA LEU A 229 -8.53 -2.29 27.54
C LEU A 229 -8.48 -0.91 26.87
N SER A 230 -7.74 0.05 27.42
CA SER A 230 -7.51 1.36 26.80
C SER A 230 -6.87 1.26 25.40
N LEU A 231 -6.07 0.21 25.17
CA LEU A 231 -5.53 -0.08 23.86
C LEU A 231 -6.63 -0.48 22.85
N TYR A 232 -7.73 -1.08 23.29
CA TYR A 232 -8.82 -1.60 22.45
C TYR A 232 -10.09 -0.72 22.46
N ASP A 233 -10.03 0.44 23.10
CA ASP A 233 -11.19 1.32 23.28
C ASP A 233 -11.74 1.86 21.94
N VAL A 234 -13.01 1.54 21.67
CA VAL A 234 -13.74 2.00 20.48
C VAL A 234 -13.87 3.52 20.41
N HIS A 235 -13.92 4.22 21.56
CA HIS A 235 -14.03 5.69 21.59
C HIS A 235 -12.81 6.37 20.95
N TYR A 236 -11.65 5.74 21.06
CA TYR A 236 -10.41 6.23 20.49
C TYR A 236 -10.06 5.61 19.13
N LEU A 237 -10.95 4.79 18.55
CA LEU A 237 -10.74 4.14 17.27
C LEU A 237 -10.27 5.11 16.18
N LEU A 238 -10.96 6.25 16.02
CA LEU A 238 -10.62 7.25 14.99
C LEU A 238 -9.27 7.94 15.24
N HIS A 239 -8.94 8.17 16.52
CA HIS A 239 -7.68 8.79 16.91
C HIS A 239 -6.51 7.85 16.59
N ASP A 240 -6.64 6.59 17.00
CA ASP A 240 -5.62 5.58 16.77
C ASP A 240 -5.48 5.26 15.28
N LEU A 241 -6.61 5.24 14.55
CA LEU A 241 -6.63 5.05 13.09
C LEU A 241 -5.92 6.18 12.35
N PHE A 242 -6.16 7.45 12.71
CA PHE A 242 -5.45 8.58 12.13
C PHE A 242 -3.94 8.49 12.36
N THR A 243 -3.51 8.17 13.58
CA THR A 243 -2.08 8.02 13.91
C THR A 243 -1.45 6.86 13.15
N ILE A 244 -2.12 5.70 13.09
CA ILE A 244 -1.61 4.53 12.36
C ILE A 244 -1.48 4.86 10.87
N LEU A 245 -2.52 5.44 10.26
CA LEU A 245 -2.49 5.86 8.86
C LEU A 245 -1.31 6.80 8.60
N ASN A 246 -1.19 7.85 9.41
CA ASN A 246 -0.19 8.88 9.23
C ASN A 246 1.24 8.33 9.38
N ARG A 247 1.48 7.54 10.45
CA ARG A 247 2.79 6.94 10.70
C ARG A 247 3.13 5.88 9.67
N PHE A 248 2.17 5.05 9.27
CA PHE A 248 2.38 4.07 8.21
C PHE A 248 2.75 4.75 6.90
N LEU A 249 1.94 5.69 6.40
CA LEU A 249 2.15 6.31 5.10
C LEU A 249 3.42 7.19 5.04
N ILE A 250 3.69 7.98 6.10
CA ILE A 250 4.86 8.88 6.14
C ILE A 250 6.13 8.12 6.48
N SER A 251 6.17 7.39 7.61
CA SER A 251 7.42 6.78 8.10
C SER A 251 7.91 5.65 7.20
N SER A 252 7.00 4.99 6.47
CA SER A 252 7.38 3.92 5.54
C SER A 252 8.01 4.38 4.23
N GLY A 253 7.89 5.66 3.87
CA GLY A 253 8.30 6.15 2.57
C GLY A 253 7.31 5.89 1.43
N VAL A 254 6.17 5.26 1.72
CA VAL A 254 5.10 5.03 0.72
C VAL A 254 4.63 6.35 0.11
N ILE A 255 4.45 7.40 0.91
CA ILE A 255 4.06 8.71 0.37
C ILE A 255 5.11 9.25 -0.58
N SER A 256 6.37 9.32 -0.14
CA SER A 256 7.44 9.94 -0.91
C SER A 256 7.68 9.23 -2.25
N GLN A 257 7.55 7.91 -2.27
CA GLN A 257 7.82 7.14 -3.49
C GLN A 257 6.61 6.99 -4.40
N PHE A 258 5.40 6.75 -3.86
CA PHE A 258 4.24 6.37 -4.67
C PHE A 258 3.18 7.45 -4.85
N TYR A 259 3.15 8.47 -3.98
CA TYR A 259 2.05 9.44 -3.92
C TYR A 259 2.46 10.91 -4.08
N GLN A 260 3.71 11.26 -3.75
CA GLN A 260 4.15 12.67 -3.71
C GLN A 260 4.07 13.34 -5.08
N THR A 261 4.65 12.74 -6.11
CA THR A 261 4.51 13.21 -7.50
C THR A 261 4.49 12.05 -8.49
N GLU A 262 3.91 12.27 -9.67
CA GLU A 262 3.95 11.28 -10.74
C GLU A 262 5.38 10.97 -11.20
N THR A 263 6.29 11.93 -11.11
CA THR A 263 7.72 11.71 -11.44
C THR A 263 8.39 10.71 -10.50
N HIS A 264 8.12 10.77 -9.19
CA HIS A 264 8.64 9.79 -8.23
C HIS A 264 8.02 8.41 -8.47
N LEU A 265 6.71 8.34 -8.74
CA LEU A 265 6.04 7.09 -9.07
C LEU A 265 6.66 6.44 -10.32
N MET A 266 6.87 7.20 -11.39
CA MET A 266 7.51 6.70 -12.61
C MET A 266 8.95 6.24 -12.36
N ALA A 267 9.70 6.95 -11.51
CA ALA A 267 11.03 6.52 -11.09
C ALA A 267 11.00 5.21 -10.29
N SER A 268 10.01 5.01 -9.41
CA SER A 268 9.80 3.73 -8.71
C SER A 268 9.44 2.60 -9.67
N ILE A 269 8.66 2.86 -10.71
CA ILE A 269 8.32 1.84 -11.74
C ILE A 269 9.58 1.45 -12.54
N GLU A 270 10.41 2.41 -12.90
CA GLU A 270 11.69 2.13 -13.56
C GLU A 270 12.65 1.37 -12.64
N HIS A 271 12.69 1.76 -11.36
CA HIS A 271 13.45 1.02 -10.35
C HIS A 271 12.98 -0.43 -10.24
N PHE A 272 11.66 -0.67 -10.18
CA PHE A 272 11.09 -2.01 -10.21
C PHE A 272 11.50 -2.79 -11.46
N ASN A 273 11.47 -2.20 -12.66
CA ASN A 273 11.90 -2.87 -13.88
C ASN A 273 13.37 -3.32 -13.79
N GLY A 274 14.24 -2.44 -13.26
CA GLY A 274 15.64 -2.75 -13.01
C GLY A 274 15.84 -3.88 -12.00
N MET A 275 15.07 -3.89 -10.91
CA MET A 275 15.08 -4.98 -9.92
C MET A 275 14.60 -6.29 -10.53
N LEU A 276 13.48 -6.26 -11.26
CA LEU A 276 12.92 -7.44 -11.94
C LEU A 276 13.89 -8.00 -12.96
N MET A 277 14.61 -7.17 -13.70
CA MET A 277 15.67 -7.63 -14.62
C MET A 277 16.78 -8.38 -13.89
N LYS A 278 17.20 -7.90 -12.71
CA LYS A 278 18.23 -8.55 -11.90
C LYS A 278 17.76 -9.87 -11.30
N THR A 279 16.51 -9.93 -10.84
CA THR A 279 15.91 -11.12 -10.23
C THR A 279 15.48 -12.16 -11.27
N ASP A 280 14.83 -11.76 -12.35
CA ASP A 280 14.34 -12.65 -13.41
C ASP A 280 14.36 -11.99 -14.79
N GLN A 281 15.46 -12.20 -15.51
CA GLN A 281 15.66 -11.66 -16.86
C GLN A 281 14.61 -12.15 -17.87
N LEU A 282 14.05 -13.36 -17.71
CA LEU A 282 13.11 -13.90 -18.68
C LEU A 282 11.74 -13.23 -18.56
N ILE A 283 11.25 -13.02 -17.33
CA ILE A 283 10.01 -12.28 -17.10
C ILE A 283 10.17 -10.85 -17.63
N HIS A 284 11.26 -10.19 -17.25
CA HIS A 284 11.55 -8.84 -17.73
C HIS A 284 11.58 -8.76 -19.27
N TYR A 285 12.32 -9.65 -19.93
CA TYR A 285 12.38 -9.70 -21.39
C TYR A 285 11.02 -9.95 -22.03
N ASN A 286 10.23 -10.88 -21.47
CA ASN A 286 8.91 -11.21 -21.99
C ASN A 286 7.98 -9.98 -21.92
N LEU A 287 7.88 -9.32 -20.77
CA LEU A 287 7.00 -8.16 -20.59
C LEU A 287 7.46 -6.96 -21.41
N ILE A 288 8.72 -6.56 -21.27
CA ILE A 288 9.22 -5.28 -21.81
C ILE A 288 9.59 -5.40 -23.29
N THR A 289 10.29 -6.46 -23.70
CA THR A 289 10.86 -6.55 -25.05
C THR A 289 9.95 -7.32 -26.01
N LYS A 290 9.44 -8.49 -25.59
CA LYS A 290 8.62 -9.35 -26.44
C LYS A 290 7.20 -8.79 -26.58
N LEU A 291 6.53 -8.54 -25.45
CA LEU A 291 5.15 -8.05 -25.44
C LEU A 291 5.05 -6.53 -25.60
N ARG A 292 6.13 -5.79 -25.32
CA ARG A 292 6.12 -4.31 -25.28
C ARG A 292 5.03 -3.77 -24.35
N LEU A 293 4.81 -4.48 -23.25
CA LEU A 293 3.85 -4.10 -22.22
C LEU A 293 4.47 -3.05 -21.31
N GLU A 294 3.93 -1.83 -21.35
CA GLU A 294 4.38 -0.77 -20.46
C GLU A 294 4.00 -1.11 -19.01
N SER A 295 4.99 -1.15 -18.11
CA SER A 295 4.77 -1.56 -16.72
C SER A 295 3.72 -0.69 -16.00
N GLN A 296 3.64 0.60 -16.37
CA GLN A 296 2.69 1.56 -15.80
C GLN A 296 1.21 1.13 -15.94
N LEU A 297 0.86 0.35 -16.96
CA LEU A 297 -0.53 -0.06 -17.23
C LEU A 297 -1.12 -0.97 -16.15
N TRP A 298 -0.27 -1.67 -15.40
CA TRP A 298 -0.71 -2.62 -14.37
C TRP A 298 -0.12 -2.31 -13.00
N ILE A 299 1.16 -1.90 -12.92
CA ILE A 299 1.86 -1.81 -11.63
C ILE A 299 1.46 -0.58 -10.80
N ILE A 300 0.95 0.50 -11.41
CA ILE A 300 0.52 1.70 -10.67
C ILE A 300 -0.49 1.32 -9.59
N ARG A 301 -1.42 0.43 -9.92
CA ARG A 301 -2.43 -0.05 -8.98
C ARG A 301 -1.80 -0.87 -7.85
N TYR A 302 -0.84 -1.73 -8.18
CA TYR A 302 -0.13 -2.57 -7.22
C TYR A 302 0.61 -1.73 -6.17
N LEU A 303 1.32 -0.69 -6.62
CA LEU A 303 2.11 0.20 -5.76
C LEU A 303 1.23 1.12 -4.94
N ARG A 304 0.24 1.80 -5.56
CA ARG A 304 -0.65 2.72 -4.84
C ARG A 304 -1.48 1.96 -3.80
N LEU A 305 -2.08 0.83 -4.18
CA LEU A 305 -2.93 0.07 -3.28
C LEU A 305 -2.16 -0.94 -2.43
N LEU A 306 -0.83 -0.97 -2.47
CA LEU A 306 0.01 -1.88 -1.68
C LEU A 306 -0.50 -3.33 -1.72
N LEU A 307 -0.84 -3.80 -2.93
CA LEU A 307 -1.37 -5.13 -3.23
C LEU A 307 -2.75 -5.48 -2.65
N LEU A 308 -3.48 -4.51 -2.06
CA LEU A 308 -4.81 -4.76 -1.47
C LEU A 308 -5.77 -5.48 -2.43
N ARG A 309 -5.82 -5.06 -3.70
CA ARG A 309 -6.71 -5.66 -4.71
C ARG A 309 -6.18 -6.97 -5.30
N GLU A 310 -4.88 -7.16 -5.33
CA GLU A 310 -4.25 -8.33 -5.96
C GLU A 310 -4.26 -9.56 -5.04
N LEU A 311 -4.38 -9.32 -3.74
CA LEU A 311 -4.52 -10.37 -2.73
C LEU A 311 -5.98 -10.82 -2.52
N GLY A 312 -6.89 -10.35 -3.37
CA GLY A 312 -8.27 -10.82 -3.48
C GLY A 312 -9.27 -10.01 -2.66
N SER A 313 -10.55 -10.38 -2.78
CA SER A 313 -11.64 -9.71 -2.07
C SER A 313 -11.72 -10.08 -0.59
N ASN A 314 -11.17 -11.23 -0.19
CA ASN A 314 -11.10 -11.61 1.21
C ASN A 314 -10.02 -10.79 1.91
N LEU A 315 -10.45 -9.79 2.68
CA LEU A 315 -9.59 -8.82 3.35
C LEU A 315 -8.68 -9.43 4.43
N GLU A 316 -8.93 -10.66 4.89
CA GLU A 316 -8.00 -11.34 5.81
C GLU A 316 -6.65 -11.63 5.17
N ILE A 317 -6.61 -11.92 3.87
CA ILE A 317 -5.36 -12.22 3.13
C ILE A 317 -4.44 -10.99 3.06
N PRO A 318 -4.88 -9.80 2.58
CA PRO A 318 -4.07 -8.62 2.66
C PRO A 318 -3.75 -8.22 4.11
N SER A 319 -4.66 -8.42 5.07
CA SER A 319 -4.35 -8.17 6.50
C SER A 319 -3.14 -8.96 6.99
N LEU A 320 -3.01 -10.25 6.61
CA LEU A 320 -1.84 -11.07 6.96
C LEU A 320 -0.53 -10.53 6.38
N LEU A 321 -0.56 -10.00 5.16
CA LEU A 321 0.62 -9.33 4.60
C LEU A 321 0.91 -8.03 5.37
N TRP A 322 -0.12 -7.25 5.69
CA TRP A 322 0.01 -5.99 6.41
C TRP A 322 0.53 -6.16 7.84
N ASP A 323 0.20 -7.26 8.52
CA ASP A 323 0.78 -7.62 9.81
C ASP A 323 2.32 -7.69 9.72
N LYS A 324 2.82 -8.29 8.63
CA LYS A 324 4.26 -8.41 8.35
C LYS A 324 4.88 -7.09 7.92
N LEU A 325 4.20 -6.29 7.08
CA LEU A 325 4.65 -4.96 6.68
C LEU A 325 4.79 -4.03 7.90
N ALA A 326 3.81 -4.05 8.81
CA ALA A 326 3.84 -3.29 10.05
C ALA A 326 5.03 -3.65 10.94
N ALA A 327 5.30 -4.95 11.09
CA ALA A 327 6.44 -5.43 11.86
C ALA A 327 7.80 -5.10 11.20
N CYS A 328 7.88 -5.16 9.86
CA CYS A 328 9.12 -4.93 9.11
C CYS A 328 9.59 -3.46 9.16
N GLN A 329 8.64 -2.51 9.12
CA GLN A 329 8.92 -1.08 9.09
C GLN A 329 9.85 -0.58 10.21
N LEU A 330 9.92 -1.29 11.33
CA LEU A 330 10.66 -0.83 12.52
C LEU A 330 11.94 -1.62 12.78
N LEU A 331 12.17 -2.70 12.03
CA LEU A 331 13.46 -3.40 12.05
C LEU A 331 14.49 -2.72 11.14
N ALA A 332 14.02 -2.10 10.06
CA ALA A 332 14.80 -1.10 9.37
C ALA A 332 14.96 0.09 10.32
N GLY A 333 16.14 0.22 10.95
CA GLY A 333 16.40 1.22 11.98
C GLY A 333 15.99 2.64 11.57
N ASN A 334 15.81 3.53 12.56
CA ASN A 334 15.28 4.89 12.42
C ASN A 334 15.89 5.65 11.22
N GLY A 335 15.26 5.57 10.04
CA GLY A 335 15.67 6.25 8.82
C GLY A 335 15.63 5.41 7.53
N GLN A 336 15.60 4.07 7.58
CA GLN A 336 15.48 3.26 6.36
C GLN A 336 14.02 3.01 5.98
N GLN A 337 13.63 3.53 4.81
CA GLN A 337 12.35 3.22 4.17
C GLN A 337 12.45 1.83 3.52
N CYS A 338 11.84 0.82 4.14
CA CYS A 338 11.90 -0.56 3.64
C CYS A 338 10.68 -0.97 2.80
N ILE A 339 9.51 -0.42 3.09
CA ILE A 339 8.24 -0.91 2.55
C ILE A 339 8.13 -0.74 1.03
N PRO A 340 8.50 0.40 0.42
CA PRO A 340 8.39 0.54 -1.03
C PRO A 340 9.19 -0.52 -1.79
N ASP A 341 10.46 -0.69 -1.45
CA ASP A 341 11.36 -1.71 -2.04
C ASP A 341 10.85 -3.12 -1.75
N LEU A 342 10.40 -3.38 -0.53
CA LEU A 342 9.85 -4.68 -0.15
C LEU A 342 8.59 -5.01 -0.95
N ILE A 343 7.69 -4.05 -1.16
CA ILE A 343 6.52 -4.23 -2.02
C ILE A 343 6.97 -4.53 -3.46
N MET A 344 7.96 -3.81 -4.00
CA MET A 344 8.51 -4.10 -5.33
C MET A 344 9.08 -5.52 -5.42
N PHE A 345 9.77 -6.02 -4.39
CA PHE A 345 10.22 -7.41 -4.35
C PHE A 345 9.08 -8.41 -4.18
N ILE A 346 8.05 -8.11 -3.39
CA ILE A 346 6.84 -8.95 -3.29
C ILE A 346 6.20 -9.09 -4.67
N ILE A 347 6.07 -7.99 -5.42
CA ILE A 347 5.57 -8.00 -6.79
C ILE A 347 6.43 -8.89 -7.68
N ALA A 348 7.76 -8.74 -7.64
CA ALA A 348 8.67 -9.56 -8.43
C ALA A 348 8.52 -11.06 -8.12
N VAL A 349 8.38 -11.42 -6.84
CA VAL A 349 8.15 -12.83 -6.42
C VAL A 349 6.78 -13.32 -6.90
N LEU A 350 5.72 -12.51 -6.81
CA LEU A 350 4.40 -12.85 -7.36
C LEU A 350 4.48 -13.13 -8.87
N LEU A 351 5.24 -12.33 -9.63
CA LEU A 351 5.49 -12.58 -11.05
C LEU A 351 6.22 -13.91 -11.31
N VAL A 352 7.20 -14.26 -10.47
CA VAL A 352 7.89 -15.56 -10.55
C VAL A 352 6.91 -16.72 -10.38
N HIS A 353 5.90 -16.58 -9.52
CA HIS A 353 4.89 -17.63 -9.33
C HIS A 353 3.94 -17.82 -10.52
N ILE A 354 3.70 -16.79 -11.33
CA ILE A 354 2.88 -16.87 -12.54
C ILE A 354 3.72 -16.98 -13.82
N LYS A 355 5.04 -17.17 -13.70
CA LYS A 355 5.99 -17.13 -14.82
C LYS A 355 5.64 -18.10 -15.95
N THR A 356 5.21 -19.31 -15.61
CA THR A 356 4.79 -20.32 -16.62
C THR A 356 3.65 -19.85 -17.49
N GLU A 357 2.66 -19.21 -16.88
CA GLU A 357 1.49 -18.65 -17.57
C GLU A 357 1.93 -17.44 -18.40
N LEU A 358 2.66 -16.52 -17.76
CA LEU A 358 3.08 -15.25 -18.36
C LEU A 358 3.95 -15.42 -19.62
N VAL A 359 4.82 -16.43 -19.66
CA VAL A 359 5.69 -16.68 -20.82
C VAL A 359 4.89 -17.10 -22.07
N LEU A 360 3.76 -17.78 -21.86
CA LEU A 360 2.90 -18.31 -22.91
C LEU A 360 1.89 -17.27 -23.42
N CYS A 361 1.53 -16.30 -22.57
CA CYS A 361 0.57 -15.26 -22.91
C CYS A 361 1.01 -14.37 -24.08
N ASP A 362 0.01 -13.87 -24.82
CA ASP A 362 0.13 -12.69 -25.66
C ASP A 362 -0.03 -11.37 -24.85
N PHE A 363 -0.06 -10.22 -25.53
CA PHE A 363 -0.18 -8.92 -24.86
C PHE A 363 -1.46 -8.81 -24.01
N SER A 364 -2.60 -9.21 -24.56
CA SER A 364 -3.91 -9.03 -23.92
C SER A 364 -4.08 -10.02 -22.76
N GLU A 365 -3.66 -11.27 -22.97
CA GLU A 365 -3.69 -12.30 -21.93
C GLU A 365 -2.76 -11.95 -20.77
N ALA A 366 -1.54 -11.46 -21.05
CA ALA A 366 -0.59 -11.05 -20.03
C ALA A 366 -1.12 -9.87 -19.22
N LEU A 367 -1.65 -8.83 -19.88
CA LEU A 367 -2.26 -7.70 -19.20
C LEU A 367 -3.45 -8.14 -18.35
N SER A 368 -4.31 -9.01 -18.87
CA SER A 368 -5.45 -9.56 -18.12
C SER A 368 -4.99 -10.34 -16.88
N LEU A 369 -3.95 -11.18 -17.01
CA LEU A 369 -3.38 -11.95 -15.91
C LEU A 369 -2.76 -11.05 -14.84
N LEU A 370 -2.09 -9.98 -15.25
CA LEU A 370 -1.51 -8.97 -14.34
C LEU A 370 -2.58 -8.06 -13.71
N LEU A 371 -3.73 -7.86 -14.33
CA LEU A 371 -4.83 -7.10 -13.71
C LEU A 371 -5.75 -7.97 -12.85
N HIS A 372 -5.64 -9.30 -12.94
CA HIS A 372 -6.46 -10.25 -12.20
C HIS A 372 -5.58 -11.39 -11.68
N PHE A 373 -4.66 -11.04 -10.76
CA PHE A 373 -3.74 -12.03 -10.21
C PHE A 373 -4.52 -13.23 -9.61
N PRO A 374 -4.18 -14.49 -9.94
CA PRO A 374 -4.97 -15.67 -9.58
C PRO A 374 -4.75 -16.11 -8.12
N ILE A 375 -4.88 -15.19 -7.16
CA ILE A 375 -4.57 -15.41 -5.74
C ILE A 375 -5.36 -16.58 -5.14
N THR A 376 -6.65 -16.71 -5.46
CA THR A 376 -7.50 -17.79 -4.95
C THR A 376 -6.97 -19.16 -5.34
N SER A 377 -6.50 -19.31 -6.59
CA SER A 377 -5.88 -20.56 -7.03
C SER A 377 -4.57 -20.84 -6.30
N ARG A 378 -3.77 -19.82 -6.00
CA ARG A 378 -2.49 -19.96 -5.29
C ARG A 378 -2.73 -20.37 -3.83
N LEU A 379 -3.68 -19.73 -3.15
CA LEU A 379 -4.05 -20.05 -1.77
C LEU A 379 -4.66 -21.45 -1.62
N ASN A 380 -5.46 -21.88 -2.59
CA ASN A 380 -6.04 -23.24 -2.59
C ASN A 380 -4.95 -24.33 -2.73
N GLN A 381 -3.89 -24.04 -3.46
CA GLN A 381 -2.74 -24.95 -3.60
C GLN A 381 -1.84 -24.90 -2.36
N ASP A 382 -1.68 -23.73 -1.77
CA ASP A 382 -0.76 -23.48 -0.67
C ASP A 382 -1.33 -22.42 0.29
N PRO A 383 -1.92 -22.83 1.43
CA PRO A 383 -2.46 -21.90 2.42
C PRO A 383 -1.42 -20.95 3.02
N GLU A 384 -0.13 -21.28 2.92
CA GLU A 384 0.98 -20.45 3.44
C GLU A 384 1.66 -19.63 2.33
N PHE A 385 1.00 -19.51 1.16
CA PHE A 385 1.52 -18.80 0.00
C PHE A 385 2.00 -17.37 0.32
N VAL A 386 1.18 -16.58 1.03
CA VAL A 386 1.53 -15.19 1.37
C VAL A 386 2.78 -15.10 2.26
N ASP A 387 2.92 -16.02 3.21
CA ASP A 387 4.10 -16.09 4.07
C ASP A 387 5.37 -16.45 3.28
N LYS A 388 5.27 -17.42 2.37
CA LYS A 388 6.37 -17.82 1.50
C LYS A 388 6.80 -16.69 0.57
N VAL A 389 5.84 -16.02 -0.07
CA VAL A 389 6.09 -14.86 -0.93
C VAL A 389 6.77 -13.75 -0.12
N PHE A 390 6.28 -13.45 1.08
CA PHE A 390 6.88 -12.44 1.94
C PHE A 390 8.32 -12.80 2.35
N LYS A 391 8.57 -14.04 2.77
CA LYS A 391 9.92 -14.51 3.17
C LYS A 391 10.91 -14.45 2.01
N ASP A 392 10.49 -14.91 0.83
CA ASP A 392 11.33 -14.86 -0.36
C ASP A 392 11.62 -13.40 -0.78
N ALA A 393 10.63 -12.50 -0.65
CA ALA A 393 10.81 -11.06 -0.91
C ALA A 393 11.69 -10.37 0.13
N LEU A 394 11.57 -10.72 1.41
CA LEU A 394 12.42 -10.19 2.48
C LEU A 394 13.89 -10.56 2.26
N HIS A 395 14.17 -11.80 1.85
CA HIS A 395 15.53 -12.23 1.53
C HIS A 395 16.11 -11.48 0.31
N LEU A 396 15.28 -11.17 -0.69
CA LEU A 396 15.70 -10.31 -1.80
C LEU A 396 15.98 -8.88 -1.33
N TYR A 397 15.13 -8.33 -0.48
CA TYR A 397 15.29 -7.00 0.11
C TYR A 397 16.58 -6.87 0.93
N GLU A 398 16.90 -7.85 1.77
CA GLU A 398 18.16 -7.87 2.55
C GLU A 398 19.42 -7.87 1.67
N ASN A 399 19.30 -8.31 0.41
CA ASN A 399 20.40 -8.37 -0.55
C ASN A 399 20.22 -7.37 -1.72
N LYS A 400 19.38 -6.33 -1.55
CA LYS A 400 19.01 -5.39 -2.62
C LYS A 400 20.18 -4.65 -3.27
N ASP A 401 21.27 -4.44 -2.52
CA ASP A 401 22.46 -3.72 -2.99
C ASP A 401 23.43 -4.62 -3.77
N ASN A 402 23.20 -5.95 -3.82
CA ASN A 402 24.08 -6.90 -4.47
C ASN A 402 23.39 -7.61 -5.64
N ASP A 403 23.64 -7.09 -6.84
CA ASP A 403 23.07 -7.59 -8.10
C ASP A 403 23.32 -9.09 -8.33
N LEU A 404 24.50 -9.60 -7.97
CA LEU A 404 24.83 -11.01 -8.14
C LEU A 404 23.96 -11.88 -7.22
N LYS A 405 23.80 -11.48 -5.95
CA LYS A 405 22.95 -12.20 -5.00
C LYS A 405 21.47 -12.17 -5.39
N LEU A 406 20.99 -11.04 -5.92
CA LEU A 406 19.62 -10.95 -6.45
C LEU A 406 19.40 -11.93 -7.60
N TYR A 407 20.36 -12.01 -8.52
CA TYR A 407 20.32 -12.94 -9.65
C TYR A 407 20.39 -14.41 -9.20
N GLU A 408 21.33 -14.75 -8.32
CA GLU A 408 21.48 -16.12 -7.79
C GLU A 408 20.22 -16.58 -7.03
N TYR A 409 19.64 -15.70 -6.23
CA TYR A 409 18.41 -16.00 -5.52
C TYR A 409 17.22 -16.11 -6.47
N GLY A 410 17.13 -15.24 -7.48
CA GLY A 410 16.14 -15.35 -8.55
C GLY A 410 16.20 -16.69 -9.31
N LEU A 411 17.41 -17.20 -9.58
CA LEU A 411 17.60 -18.55 -10.12
C LEU A 411 17.11 -19.64 -9.14
N LYS A 412 17.35 -19.47 -7.84
CA LYS A 412 16.85 -20.39 -6.80
C LYS A 412 15.32 -20.40 -6.76
N LEU A 413 14.66 -19.23 -6.82
CA LEU A 413 13.20 -19.13 -6.87
C LEU A 413 12.63 -19.79 -8.12
N ASN A 414 13.28 -19.61 -9.26
CA ASN A 414 12.89 -20.28 -10.50
C ASN A 414 13.01 -21.80 -10.42
N LYS A 415 14.11 -22.33 -9.84
CA LYS A 415 14.23 -23.77 -9.62
C LYS A 415 13.16 -24.30 -8.66
N LYS A 416 12.79 -23.51 -7.64
CA LYS A 416 11.80 -23.87 -6.61
C LYS A 416 10.38 -23.92 -7.18
N TYR A 417 9.96 -22.88 -7.91
CA TYR A 417 8.56 -22.72 -8.35
C TYR A 417 8.31 -23.09 -9.81
N ASN A 418 9.34 -23.02 -10.65
CA ASN A 418 9.26 -23.16 -12.10
C ASN A 418 10.15 -24.31 -12.62
N SER A 419 10.31 -25.39 -11.85
CA SER A 419 11.21 -26.52 -12.19
C SER A 419 10.92 -27.18 -13.53
N ARG A 420 9.68 -27.08 -14.02
CA ARG A 420 9.23 -27.65 -15.30
C ARG A 420 9.59 -26.78 -16.51
N LEU A 421 9.94 -25.51 -16.31
CA LEU A 421 10.40 -24.61 -17.37
C LEU A 421 11.88 -24.87 -17.67
N ARG A 422 12.16 -25.69 -18.69
CA ARG A 422 13.52 -25.83 -19.25
C ARG A 422 13.78 -24.70 -20.22
N VAL A 423 14.29 -23.57 -19.71
CA VAL A 423 14.76 -22.46 -20.56
C VAL A 423 16.18 -22.80 -21.01
N SER A 424 16.33 -23.36 -22.21
CA SER A 424 17.66 -23.53 -22.82
C SER A 424 18.10 -22.17 -23.35
N VAL A 425 18.88 -21.42 -22.57
CA VAL A 425 19.66 -20.32 -23.10
C VAL A 425 20.86 -20.95 -23.79
N GLY A 426 20.74 -21.19 -25.10
CA GLY A 426 21.80 -21.74 -25.91
C GLY A 426 23.01 -20.80 -25.96
N TYR A 427 23.96 -20.98 -25.05
CA TYR A 427 25.33 -20.52 -25.24
C TYR A 427 26.01 -21.52 -26.17
N THR A 428 26.12 -21.19 -27.46
CA THR A 428 27.05 -21.86 -28.36
C THR A 428 28.46 -21.43 -27.97
N SER A 429 29.01 -22.08 -26.94
CA SER A 429 30.45 -22.09 -26.70
C SER A 429 31.05 -23.04 -27.73
N GLY A 430 31.96 -22.55 -28.57
CA GLY A 430 32.62 -23.34 -29.60
C GLY A 430 33.45 -24.50 -29.02
N ASP A 431 33.49 -25.56 -29.83
CA ASP A 431 34.48 -26.63 -29.93
C ASP A 431 34.71 -27.59 -28.75
N SER A 432 34.19 -28.82 -28.90
CA SER A 432 34.99 -29.97 -29.36
C SER A 432 34.09 -31.20 -29.63
N PRO A 433 34.40 -32.04 -30.65
CA PRO A 433 33.55 -33.16 -31.03
C PRO A 433 33.95 -34.43 -30.27
N SER A 434 32.98 -35.15 -29.70
CA SER A 434 33.13 -36.59 -29.51
C SER A 434 31.77 -37.29 -29.51
N ASN A 435 31.74 -38.34 -30.32
CA ASN A 435 30.64 -39.26 -30.55
C ASN A 435 30.09 -39.86 -29.25
N SER A 436 28.77 -40.02 -29.17
CA SER A 436 28.18 -41.36 -29.14
C SER A 436 26.65 -41.31 -29.20
N LEU A 437 26.14 -42.17 -30.07
CA LEU A 437 24.74 -42.42 -30.36
C LEU A 437 23.99 -43.00 -29.16
N SER A 438 22.69 -42.70 -29.05
CA SER A 438 21.70 -43.75 -28.83
C SER A 438 20.36 -43.34 -29.44
N ALA A 439 19.94 -44.14 -30.41
CA ALA A 439 18.69 -44.07 -31.13
C ALA A 439 17.65 -44.97 -30.46
N VAL A 440 16.42 -44.49 -30.30
CA VAL A 440 15.18 -45.30 -30.16
C VAL A 440 14.03 -44.42 -30.67
N SER A 441 13.78 -44.43 -31.99
CA SER A 441 12.67 -45.11 -32.68
C SER A 441 11.27 -44.57 -32.37
N SER A 442 10.72 -43.86 -33.35
CA SER A 442 9.29 -43.59 -33.51
C SER A 442 8.64 -44.70 -34.36
N PRO A 443 7.33 -44.93 -34.26
CA PRO A 443 6.52 -45.32 -35.39
C PRO A 443 5.67 -44.14 -35.87
N LYS A 444 5.75 -43.88 -37.18
CA LYS A 444 4.93 -42.91 -37.92
C LYS A 444 3.52 -43.45 -38.17
N LEU A 445 2.52 -42.56 -38.19
CA LEU A 445 1.49 -42.58 -39.22
C LEU A 445 1.15 -41.14 -39.62
N SER A 446 0.99 -40.94 -40.92
CA SER A 446 1.06 -39.72 -41.72
C SER A 446 -0.30 -39.05 -41.94
N THR A 447 -0.33 -37.70 -42.00
CA THR A 447 -0.93 -36.96 -43.13
C THR A 447 -0.48 -35.49 -43.12
N GLU A 448 -0.01 -35.03 -44.28
CA GLU A 448 0.52 -33.70 -44.57
C GLU A 448 -0.58 -32.64 -44.71
N VAL A 449 -0.35 -31.42 -44.21
CA VAL A 449 -0.67 -30.17 -44.92
C VAL A 449 0.43 -29.14 -44.63
N THR A 450 0.97 -28.61 -45.72
CA THR A 450 2.05 -27.65 -45.92
C THR A 450 1.88 -26.30 -45.21
N ARG A 451 2.99 -25.75 -44.68
CA ARG A 451 3.30 -24.31 -44.63
C ARG A 451 4.80 -24.08 -44.42
N SER A 452 5.35 -23.20 -45.25
CA SER A 452 6.76 -22.89 -45.49
C SER A 452 7.56 -22.44 -44.26
N ILE A 453 8.79 -22.95 -44.15
CA ILE A 453 9.81 -22.58 -43.15
C ILE A 453 10.58 -21.33 -43.63
N PRO A 454 10.90 -20.33 -42.77
CA PRO A 454 11.72 -19.18 -43.17
C PRO A 454 13.20 -19.59 -43.28
N THR A 455 13.87 -19.08 -44.30
CA THR A 455 15.27 -19.36 -44.63
C THR A 455 16.26 -18.74 -43.63
N ALA A 456 17.40 -19.40 -43.46
CA ALA A 456 18.45 -19.10 -42.46
C ALA A 456 19.09 -17.70 -42.55
N GLU A 457 18.82 -16.93 -43.61
CA GLU A 457 19.37 -15.58 -43.82
C GLU A 457 18.70 -14.52 -42.93
N ASP A 458 17.39 -14.63 -42.65
CA ASP A 458 16.65 -13.67 -41.82
C ASP A 458 17.10 -13.70 -40.34
N SER A 459 17.49 -14.88 -39.85
CA SER A 459 18.02 -15.07 -38.50
C SER A 459 19.41 -14.42 -38.32
N ARG A 460 20.22 -14.37 -39.38
CA ARG A 460 21.55 -13.78 -39.34
C ARG A 460 21.48 -12.26 -39.39
N ALA A 461 20.58 -11.70 -40.20
CA ALA A 461 20.33 -10.27 -40.28
C ALA A 461 19.78 -9.70 -38.95
N ALA A 462 18.83 -10.40 -38.32
CA ALA A 462 18.29 -10.00 -37.01
C ALA A 462 19.35 -10.06 -35.89
N LYS A 463 20.23 -11.07 -35.91
CA LYS A 463 21.34 -11.18 -34.95
C LYS A 463 22.38 -10.07 -35.13
N MET A 464 22.73 -9.72 -36.36
CA MET A 464 23.65 -8.62 -36.63
C MET A 464 23.05 -7.26 -36.26
N ALA A 465 21.74 -7.05 -36.47
CA ALA A 465 21.05 -5.84 -36.02
C ALA A 465 21.06 -5.70 -34.49
N PHE A 466 20.86 -6.80 -33.76
CA PHE A 466 20.92 -6.81 -32.29
C PHE A 466 22.33 -6.54 -31.74
N GLU A 467 23.36 -7.17 -32.31
CA GLU A 467 24.75 -6.89 -31.90
C GLU A 467 25.18 -5.46 -32.24
N LYS A 468 24.75 -4.93 -33.38
CA LYS A 468 25.02 -3.54 -33.78
C LYS A 468 24.45 -2.55 -32.76
N VAL A 469 23.19 -2.71 -32.36
CA VAL A 469 22.54 -1.85 -31.36
C VAL A 469 23.25 -1.95 -29.99
N ARG A 470 23.67 -3.16 -29.61
CA ARG A 470 24.41 -3.39 -28.35
C ARG A 470 25.79 -2.71 -28.36
N MET A 471 26.49 -2.74 -29.48
CA MET A 471 27.79 -2.07 -29.68
C MET A 471 27.64 -0.55 -29.69
N GLU A 472 26.63 -0.01 -30.37
CA GLU A 472 26.34 1.43 -30.38
C GLU A 472 26.05 1.97 -28.98
N MET A 473 25.28 1.25 -28.15
CA MET A 473 25.04 1.66 -26.75
C MET A 473 26.31 1.67 -25.91
N ARG A 474 27.22 0.69 -26.10
CA ARG A 474 28.51 0.65 -25.38
C ARG A 474 29.43 1.80 -25.81
N LEU A 475 29.48 2.10 -27.10
CA LEU A 475 30.26 3.23 -27.62
C LEU A 475 29.70 4.56 -27.15
N LYS A 476 28.37 4.73 -27.12
CA LYS A 476 27.71 5.94 -26.60
C LYS A 476 27.99 6.14 -25.11
N LYS A 477 27.97 5.06 -24.31
CA LYS A 477 28.33 5.10 -22.89
C LYS A 477 29.81 5.44 -22.67
N LYS A 478 30.71 4.90 -23.50
CA LYS A 478 32.15 5.20 -23.44
C LYS A 478 32.47 6.62 -23.88
N ALA A 479 31.79 7.14 -24.90
CA ALA A 479 31.90 8.53 -25.35
C ALA A 479 31.38 9.51 -24.30
N GLN A 480 30.26 9.21 -23.64
CA GLN A 480 29.74 10.01 -22.53
C GLN A 480 30.68 10.03 -21.31
N LEU A 481 31.41 8.95 -21.06
CA LEU A 481 32.45 8.91 -20.02
C LEU A 481 33.69 9.72 -20.40
N MET A 482 34.07 9.75 -21.68
CA MET A 482 35.19 10.56 -22.17
C MET A 482 34.87 12.06 -22.24
N LEU A 483 33.59 12.44 -22.31
CA LEU A 483 33.15 13.84 -22.27
C LEU A 483 32.96 14.39 -20.84
N ARG A 484 33.11 13.53 -19.81
CA ARG A 484 32.97 13.87 -18.39
C ARG A 484 34.30 13.93 -17.63
N ASN A 485 35.40 13.61 -18.30
CA ASN A 485 36.78 13.91 -17.91
C ASN A 485 37.33 14.95 -18.88
#